data_AF-A0A9P6TQ50-F1
#
_entry.id   AF-A0A9P6TQ50-F1
#
_cell.length_a   1.000
_cell.length_b   1.000
_cell.length_c   1.000
_cell.angle_alpha   90.00
_cell.angle_beta   90.00
_cell.angle_gamma   90.00
#
_symmetry.space_group_name_H-M   'P 1'
#
loop_
_entity.id
_entity.type
_entity.pdbx_description
1 polymer ?
#
loop_
_entity_poly.entity_id
_entity_poly.type
_entity_poly.pdbx_seq_one_letter_code
_entity_poly.pdbx_strand_id
1 'polypeptide(L)'
;MERLMVWMHVAALPDFRKIWARNDQDDLLAGRWRVHIDMNFDTLQYGGSKWIVLSTTSPLGGRNPYLGIAYMAIGALCLLIGFVFTIRHCVKPRKLGDTSYLSWHKPGGGLPTPKFKNLHQE
;
A
#
# COMPACT_ATOMS: atom_id res chain seq x y z
N MET A 1 -4.34 -35.79 7.87
CA MET A 1 -5.47 -34.87 8.11
C MET A 1 -5.18 -33.46 7.61
N GLU A 2 -3.95 -32.95 7.76
CA GLU A 2 -3.52 -31.62 7.28
C GLU A 2 -3.87 -31.30 5.81
N ARG A 3 -3.69 -32.24 4.89
CA ARG A 3 -3.91 -32.02 3.45
C ARG A 3 -5.38 -31.77 3.09
N LEU A 4 -6.29 -32.48 3.78
CA LEU A 4 -7.72 -32.25 3.61
C LEU A 4 -8.11 -30.87 4.16
N MET A 5 -7.56 -30.48 5.33
CA MET A 5 -7.83 -29.16 5.90
C MET A 5 -7.35 -28.02 4.98
N VAL A 6 -6.15 -28.17 4.38
CA VAL A 6 -5.62 -27.21 3.39
C VAL A 6 -6.54 -27.07 2.18
N TRP A 7 -7.17 -28.18 1.76
CA TRP A 7 -8.13 -28.20 0.67
C TRP A 7 -9.46 -27.54 1.02
N MET A 8 -9.97 -27.78 2.23
CA MET A 8 -11.23 -27.20 2.71
C MET A 8 -11.18 -25.68 2.90
N HIS A 9 -10.00 -25.11 3.11
CA HIS A 9 -9.83 -23.66 3.12
C HIS A 9 -9.91 -23.11 1.70
N VAL A 10 -11.02 -22.48 1.29
CA VAL A 10 -11.22 -22.02 -0.08
C VAL A 10 -10.25 -20.88 -0.44
N ALA A 11 -9.70 -20.88 -1.66
CA ALA A 11 -8.84 -19.81 -2.15
C ALA A 11 -9.67 -18.63 -2.69
N ALA A 12 -9.17 -17.41 -2.54
CA ALA A 12 -9.87 -16.20 -2.98
C ALA A 12 -9.73 -15.92 -4.49
N LEU A 13 -8.72 -16.51 -5.16
CA LEU A 13 -8.44 -16.31 -6.58
C LEU A 13 -8.43 -17.66 -7.33
N PRO A 14 -8.71 -17.66 -8.66
CA PRO A 14 -8.68 -18.88 -9.48
C PRO A 14 -7.27 -19.46 -9.58
N ASP A 15 -6.24 -18.61 -9.64
CA ASP A 15 -4.84 -19.01 -9.53
C ASP A 15 -4.43 -19.02 -8.06
N PHE A 16 -4.31 -20.21 -7.49
CA PHE A 16 -3.95 -20.38 -6.10
C PHE A 16 -2.89 -21.45 -5.90
N ARG A 17 -2.22 -21.38 -4.75
CA ARG A 17 -1.22 -22.36 -4.31
C ARG A 17 -1.67 -22.98 -3.00
N LYS A 18 -1.51 -24.29 -2.88
CA LYS A 18 -1.77 -25.06 -1.67
C LYS A 18 -0.49 -25.76 -1.25
N ILE A 19 -0.21 -25.74 0.06
CA ILE A 19 0.96 -26.43 0.59
C ILE A 19 0.72 -27.94 0.58
N TRP A 20 1.66 -28.69 0.01
CA TRP A 20 1.63 -30.15 0.00
C TRP A 20 2.55 -30.74 1.08
N ALA A 21 3.76 -30.21 1.20
CA ALA A 21 4.78 -30.61 2.15
C ALA A 21 5.61 -29.39 2.58
N ARG A 22 6.24 -29.49 3.74
CA ARG A 22 7.16 -28.50 4.30
C ARG A 22 8.35 -29.22 4.92
N ASN A 23 9.54 -28.66 4.79
CA ASN A 23 10.71 -29.05 5.56
C ASN A 23 11.18 -27.82 6.36
N ASP A 24 11.18 -27.95 7.70
CA ASP A 24 11.57 -26.88 8.62
C ASP A 24 12.89 -27.19 9.36
N GLN A 25 13.44 -28.40 9.20
CA GLN A 25 14.59 -28.88 9.97
C GLN A 25 15.88 -28.93 9.16
N ASP A 26 15.79 -29.27 7.87
CA ASP A 26 16.97 -29.52 7.03
C ASP A 26 17.02 -28.60 5.81
N ASP A 27 18.25 -28.26 5.41
CA ASP A 27 18.51 -27.51 4.18
C ASP A 27 18.46 -28.43 2.95
N LEU A 28 17.79 -27.96 1.90
CA LEU A 28 17.79 -28.65 0.60
C LEU A 28 19.06 -28.29 -0.17
N LEU A 29 20.07 -29.17 -0.09
CA LEU A 29 21.35 -28.99 -0.79
C LEU A 29 21.18 -28.93 -2.32
N ALA A 30 22.08 -28.18 -2.96
CA ALA A 30 22.16 -28.10 -4.41
C ALA A 30 22.45 -29.48 -5.01
N GLY A 31 21.57 -29.95 -5.87
CA GLY A 31 21.66 -31.29 -6.43
C GLY A 31 20.53 -31.60 -7.39
N ARG A 32 20.54 -32.83 -7.91
CA ARG A 32 19.44 -33.34 -8.75
C ARG A 32 18.46 -34.11 -7.89
N TRP A 33 17.25 -33.59 -7.81
CA TRP A 33 16.13 -34.19 -7.09
C TRP A 33 15.12 -34.75 -8.09
N ARG A 34 14.46 -35.86 -7.73
CA ARG A 34 13.38 -36.44 -8.52
C ARG A 34 12.10 -36.44 -7.69
N VAL A 35 11.02 -35.95 -8.29
CA VAL A 35 9.69 -35.94 -7.69
C VAL A 35 8.81 -36.86 -8.50
N HIS A 36 8.17 -37.82 -7.84
CA HIS A 36 7.18 -38.71 -8.43
C HIS A 36 5.78 -38.19 -8.10
N ILE A 37 4.92 -38.11 -9.11
CA ILE A 37 3.57 -37.51 -9.01
C ILE A 37 2.59 -38.44 -9.69
N ASP A 38 1.59 -38.90 -8.95
CA ASP A 38 0.48 -39.66 -9.50
C ASP A 38 -0.61 -38.71 -9.99
N MET A 39 -1.00 -38.84 -11.27
CA MET A 39 -1.90 -37.91 -11.96
C MET A 39 -3.38 -38.25 -11.73
N ASN A 40 -3.81 -38.28 -10.47
CA ASN A 40 -5.19 -38.66 -10.10
C ASN A 40 -6.22 -37.53 -10.30
N PHE A 41 -5.76 -36.30 -10.57
CA PHE A 41 -6.62 -35.12 -10.75
C PHE A 41 -6.48 -34.58 -12.18
N ASP A 42 -7.52 -34.82 -12.99
CA ASP A 42 -7.58 -34.38 -14.38
C ASP A 42 -8.05 -32.92 -14.45
N THR A 43 -7.17 -32.06 -14.95
CA THR A 43 -7.41 -30.61 -15.11
C THR A 43 -7.81 -30.22 -16.53
N LEU A 44 -7.73 -31.15 -17.49
CA LEU A 44 -7.95 -30.86 -18.91
C LEU A 44 -9.44 -30.58 -19.21
N GLN A 45 -10.34 -31.25 -18.50
CA GLN A 45 -11.80 -31.13 -18.72
C GLN A 45 -12.34 -29.72 -18.52
N TYR A 46 -11.69 -28.91 -17.68
CA TYR A 46 -12.07 -27.53 -17.39
C TYR A 46 -10.97 -26.53 -17.80
N GLY A 47 -10.05 -26.94 -18.68
CA GLY A 47 -9.01 -26.07 -19.24
C GLY A 47 -7.99 -25.55 -18.22
N GLY A 48 -7.85 -26.23 -17.09
CA GLY A 48 -6.95 -25.83 -16.01
C GLY A 48 -5.52 -26.34 -16.20
N SER A 49 -4.56 -25.58 -15.66
CA SER A 49 -3.16 -25.99 -15.56
C SER A 49 -2.77 -26.31 -14.11
N LYS A 50 -1.87 -27.25 -13.92
CA LYS A 50 -1.34 -27.62 -12.59
C LYS A 50 0.18 -27.60 -12.60
N TRP A 51 0.76 -27.13 -11.50
CA TRP A 51 2.20 -26.90 -11.37
C TRP A 51 2.67 -27.31 -9.98
N ILE A 52 3.90 -27.80 -9.88
CA ILE A 52 4.60 -27.94 -8.61
C ILE A 52 5.55 -26.77 -8.46
N VAL A 53 5.51 -26.12 -7.31
CA VAL A 53 6.38 -25.00 -6.97
C VAL A 53 7.14 -25.35 -5.70
N LEU A 54 8.47 -25.43 -5.80
CA LEU A 54 9.34 -25.41 -4.63
C LEU A 54 9.69 -23.95 -4.33
N SER A 55 9.47 -23.54 -3.08
CA SER A 55 9.79 -22.20 -2.62
C SER A 55 10.21 -22.22 -1.17
N THR A 56 11.20 -21.41 -0.84
CA THR A 56 11.54 -21.06 0.54
C THR A 56 10.69 -19.88 1.00
N THR A 57 10.36 -19.83 2.28
CA THR A 57 9.65 -18.71 2.88
C THR A 57 10.63 -17.78 3.58
N SER A 58 10.50 -16.48 3.35
CA SER A 58 11.15 -15.44 4.15
C SER A 58 10.23 -15.00 5.29
N PRO A 59 10.71 -14.20 6.26
CA PRO A 59 9.84 -13.64 7.31
C PRO A 59 8.64 -12.84 6.76
N LEU A 60 8.77 -12.27 5.56
CA LEU A 60 7.70 -11.54 4.86
C LEU A 60 6.83 -12.45 3.96
N GLY A 61 7.02 -13.77 4.04
CA GLY A 61 6.33 -14.77 3.24
C GLY A 61 7.09 -15.15 1.97
N GLY A 62 6.34 -15.48 0.91
CA GLY A 62 6.90 -15.85 -0.38
C GLY A 62 7.42 -14.65 -1.20
N ARG A 63 8.04 -14.93 -2.35
CA ARG A 63 8.55 -13.90 -3.25
C ARG A 63 7.42 -13.00 -3.78
N ASN A 64 7.35 -11.77 -3.29
CA ASN A 64 6.40 -10.75 -3.75
C ASN A 64 7.08 -9.36 -3.89
N PRO A 65 7.52 -8.96 -5.09
CA PRO A 65 8.17 -7.67 -5.31
C PRO A 65 7.19 -6.49 -5.27
N TYR A 66 5.88 -6.73 -5.42
CA TYR A 66 4.87 -5.68 -5.52
C TYR A 66 4.83 -4.80 -4.27
N LEU A 67 4.93 -5.42 -3.09
CA LEU A 67 4.90 -4.73 -1.82
C LEU A 67 6.08 -3.75 -1.69
N GLY A 68 7.30 -4.18 -2.04
CA GLY A 68 8.48 -3.31 -2.03
C GLY A 68 8.38 -2.15 -3.02
N ILE A 69 7.89 -2.41 -4.24
CA ILE A 69 7.67 -1.36 -5.25
C ILE A 69 6.65 -0.34 -4.77
N ALA A 70 5.54 -0.78 -4.14
CA ALA A 70 4.52 0.12 -3.61
C ALA A 70 5.09 1.06 -2.53
N TYR A 71 5.89 0.53 -1.60
CA TYR A 71 6.55 1.36 -0.58
C TYR A 71 7.54 2.35 -1.18
N MET A 72 8.35 1.93 -2.16
CA MET A 72 9.28 2.83 -2.85
C MET A 72 8.54 3.94 -3.60
N ALA A 73 7.44 3.62 -4.28
CA ALA A 73 6.63 4.60 -5.01
C ALA A 73 6.02 5.66 -4.07
N ILE A 74 5.45 5.22 -2.95
CA ILE A 74 4.89 6.14 -1.94
C ILE A 74 5.99 6.99 -1.29
N GLY A 75 7.15 6.39 -0.99
CA GLY A 75 8.31 7.10 -0.46
C GLY A 75 8.83 8.18 -1.42
N ALA A 76 8.97 7.84 -2.70
CA ALA A 76 9.38 8.79 -3.74
C ALA A 76 8.38 9.94 -3.90
N LEU A 77 7.08 9.63 -3.87
CA LEU A 77 6.02 10.66 -3.91
C LEU A 77 6.11 11.61 -2.71
N CYS A 78 6.30 11.08 -1.50
CA CYS A 78 6.43 11.87 -0.28
C CYS A 78 7.68 12.78 -0.35
N LEU A 79 8.81 12.27 -0.82
CA LEU A 79 10.04 13.05 -1.00
C LEU A 79 9.87 14.17 -2.02
N LEU A 80 9.20 13.91 -3.15
CA LEU A 80 8.91 14.93 -4.15
C LEU A 80 8.04 16.05 -3.57
N ILE A 81 6.96 15.70 -2.87
CA ILE A 81 6.07 16.68 -2.23
C ILE A 81 6.85 17.48 -1.16
N GLY A 82 7.63 16.79 -0.33
CA GLY A 82 8.49 17.42 0.68
C GLY A 82 9.46 18.43 0.05
N PHE A 83 10.15 18.03 -1.02
CA PHE A 83 11.09 18.90 -1.73
C PHE A 83 10.41 20.13 -2.32
N VAL A 84 9.23 19.97 -2.94
CA VAL A 84 8.44 21.09 -3.46
C VAL A 84 8.05 22.06 -2.36
N PHE A 85 7.61 21.55 -1.20
CA PHE A 85 7.27 22.39 -0.05
C PHE A 85 8.49 23.08 0.55
N THR A 86 9.63 22.39 0.66
CA THR A 86 10.89 22.99 1.12
C THR A 86 11.33 24.12 0.19
N ILE A 87 11.34 23.91 -1.13
CA ILE A 87 11.69 24.98 -2.09
C ILE A 87 10.74 26.17 -1.93
N ARG A 88 9.43 25.92 -1.89
CA ARG A 88 8.44 27.00 -1.73
C ARG A 88 8.66 27.79 -0.43
N HIS A 89 8.97 27.09 0.66
CA HIS A 89 9.24 27.71 1.95
C HIS A 89 10.52 28.55 1.92
N CYS A 90 11.57 28.10 1.23
CA CYS A 90 12.82 28.86 1.06
C CYS A 90 12.66 30.08 0.14
N VAL A 91 11.91 29.98 -0.95
CA VAL A 91 11.74 31.08 -1.92
C VAL A 91 10.75 32.14 -1.45
N LYS A 92 9.68 31.75 -0.75
CA LYS A 92 8.68 32.67 -0.19
C LYS A 92 8.39 32.30 1.28
N PRO A 93 9.32 32.56 2.21
CA PRO A 93 9.09 32.30 3.62
C PRO A 93 7.95 33.20 4.11
N ARG A 94 6.82 32.58 4.45
CA ARG A 94 5.68 33.29 5.02
C ARG A 94 5.90 33.41 6.52
N LYS A 95 5.78 34.61 7.07
CA LYS A 95 5.77 34.81 8.53
C LYS A 95 4.54 34.11 9.10
N LEU A 96 4.76 33.21 10.06
CA LEU A 96 3.67 32.57 10.80
C LEU A 96 2.94 33.67 11.59
N GLY A 97 1.62 33.77 11.44
CA GLY A 97 0.79 34.73 12.18
C GLY A 97 0.64 36.13 11.56
N ASP A 98 1.01 36.32 10.29
CA ASP A 98 0.80 37.61 9.61
C ASP A 98 -0.69 37.94 9.41
N THR A 99 -1.17 39.01 10.06
CA THR A 99 -2.56 39.48 10.03
C THR A 99 -2.94 40.15 8.70
N SER A 100 -1.97 40.45 7.83
CA SER A 100 -2.21 41.09 6.53
C SER A 100 -3.11 40.27 5.59
N TYR A 101 -3.17 38.95 5.77
CA TYR A 101 -3.99 38.06 4.96
C TYR A 101 -5.41 37.80 5.50
N LEU A 102 -5.75 38.35 6.67
CA LEU A 102 -7.09 38.26 7.23
C LEU A 102 -8.07 38.97 6.29
N SER A 103 -9.20 38.32 5.98
CA SER A 103 -10.15 38.82 4.98
C SER A 103 -10.65 40.23 5.28
N TRP A 104 -10.80 40.57 6.57
CA TRP A 104 -11.28 41.87 7.04
C TRP A 104 -10.24 43.01 6.99
N HIS A 105 -8.96 42.70 6.77
CA HIS A 105 -7.91 43.71 6.55
C HIS A 105 -7.66 44.02 5.07
N LYS A 106 -8.29 43.30 4.14
CA LYS A 106 -8.13 43.52 2.69
C LYS A 106 -9.08 44.61 2.18
N PRO A 107 -8.67 45.42 1.19
CA PRO A 107 -9.57 46.39 0.57
C PRO A 107 -10.76 45.64 -0.05
N GLY A 108 -11.98 45.94 0.45
CA GLY A 108 -13.23 45.29 0.06
C GLY A 108 -13.74 44.18 0.98
N GLY A 109 -13.01 43.81 2.04
CA GLY A 109 -13.39 42.73 2.96
C GLY A 109 -13.82 43.15 4.36
N GLY A 110 -14.04 44.45 4.61
CA GLY A 110 -14.41 44.96 5.92
C GLY A 110 -15.75 44.41 6.43
N LEU A 111 -15.81 44.10 7.73
CA LEU A 111 -17.05 43.80 8.44
C LEU A 111 -18.10 44.88 8.15
N PRO A 112 -19.39 44.54 7.99
CA PRO A 112 -20.44 45.53 7.78
C PRO A 112 -20.40 46.55 8.92
N THR A 113 -20.18 47.82 8.59
CA THR A 113 -20.17 48.92 9.57
C THR A 113 -21.53 48.95 10.28
N PRO A 114 -21.59 48.84 11.61
CA PRO A 114 -22.87 48.89 12.32
C PRO A 114 -23.50 50.28 12.15
N LYS A 115 -24.75 50.31 11.71
CA LYS A 115 -25.58 51.51 11.44
C LYS A 115 -25.97 52.31 12.70
N PHE A 116 -25.27 52.14 13.82
CA PHE A 116 -25.63 52.78 15.09
C PHE A 116 -24.77 54.03 15.32
N LYS A 117 -25.00 55.09 14.54
CA LYS A 117 -24.36 56.40 14.78
C LYS A 117 -25.33 57.53 15.10
N ASN A 118 -26.64 57.25 15.23
CA ASN A 118 -27.67 58.28 15.44
C ASN A 118 -28.63 57.95 16.59
N LEU A 119 -28.14 57.53 17.75
CA LEU A 119 -29.01 57.22 18.89
C LEU A 119 -28.67 57.94 20.20
N HIS A 120 -27.72 58.89 20.18
CA HIS A 120 -27.51 59.82 21.30
C HIS A 120 -27.13 61.20 20.77
N GLN A 121 -28.14 61.94 20.29
CA GLN A 121 -28.16 63.40 20.29
C GLN A 121 -29.49 63.81 20.91
N GLU A 122 -29.50 63.91 22.25
CA GLU A 122 -30.33 64.84 23.00
C GLU A 122 -29.39 65.77 23.78
#